data_AF-A0A7S2C1A0-F1
#
_entry.id   AF-A0A7S2C1A0-F1
#
_cell.length_a   1.000
_cell.length_b   1.000
_cell.length_c   1.000
_cell.angle_alpha   90.00
_cell.angle_beta   90.00
_cell.angle_gamma   90.00
#
_symmetry.space_group_name_H-M   'P 1'
#
loop_
_entity.id
_entity.type
_entity.pdbx_description
1 polymer ?
#
loop_
_entity_poly.entity_id
_entity_poly.type
_entity_poly.pdbx_seq_one_letter_code
_entity_poly.pdbx_strand_id
1 'polypeptide(L)'
;MPMPKLIATDQISWEQDFFDELLPLVSDILDVVTWHNYPLGPGYGNDDLDTDIMTASYHDSFIATAATASKTVKGVSESMEVWMGETGGAYNSGHNETSNAFIDAFWYLESLAGFAANGHTAFCRQTFLGGNYELVDKST
;
A
#
# COMPACT_ATOMS: atom_id res chain seq x y z
N MET A 1 -14.71 27.85 -3.75
CA MET A 1 -14.51 26.61 -2.98
C MET A 1 -13.68 25.69 -3.85
N PRO A 2 -12.62 25.03 -3.33
CA PRO A 2 -11.90 24.04 -4.13
C PRO A 2 -12.85 22.91 -4.52
N MET A 3 -12.66 22.35 -5.72
CA MET A 3 -13.44 21.18 -6.14
C MET A 3 -13.02 19.96 -5.30
N PRO A 4 -13.96 19.09 -4.89
CA PRO A 4 -13.61 17.82 -4.24
C PRO A 4 -12.74 16.98 -5.17
N LYS A 5 -11.71 16.32 -4.61
CA LYS A 5 -10.92 15.35 -5.36
C LYS A 5 -11.69 14.06 -5.59
N LEU A 6 -11.52 13.44 -6.74
CA LEU A 6 -11.97 12.09 -7.03
C LEU A 6 -10.80 11.10 -6.90
N ILE A 7 -10.99 10.12 -6.03
CA ILE A 7 -9.99 9.11 -5.64
C ILE A 7 -10.57 7.74 -5.98
N ALA A 8 -9.81 6.94 -6.74
CA ALA A 8 -10.14 5.59 -7.20
C ALA A 8 -8.83 4.87 -7.53
N THR A 9 -8.70 3.58 -7.78
CA THR A 9 -9.75 2.56 -7.95
C THR A 9 -9.91 1.65 -6.75
N ASP A 10 -9.03 1.77 -5.75
CA ASP A 10 -8.94 0.80 -4.66
C ASP A 10 -8.77 -0.65 -5.15
N GLN A 11 -8.07 -0.83 -6.29
CA GLN A 11 -7.80 -2.17 -6.80
C GLN A 11 -6.93 -2.94 -5.80
N ILE A 12 -7.25 -4.21 -5.57
CA ILE A 12 -6.65 -5.04 -4.51
C ILE A 12 -5.13 -5.24 -4.65
N SER A 13 -4.59 -5.05 -5.86
CA SER A 13 -3.17 -5.14 -6.20
C SER A 13 -2.87 -4.30 -7.43
N TRP A 14 -1.58 -4.05 -7.72
CA TRP A 14 -1.22 -3.42 -8.99
C TRP A 14 -1.27 -4.44 -10.14
N GLU A 15 -2.26 -4.31 -11.02
CA GLU A 15 -2.42 -5.14 -12.22
C GLU A 15 -2.15 -4.30 -13.46
N GLN A 16 -0.99 -4.52 -14.10
CA GLN A 16 -0.48 -3.63 -15.16
C GLN A 16 -1.48 -3.49 -16.32
N ASP A 17 -2.00 -4.60 -16.85
CA ASP A 17 -2.90 -4.59 -18.00
C ASP A 17 -4.20 -3.82 -17.70
N PHE A 18 -4.73 -3.96 -16.47
CA PHE A 18 -5.92 -3.22 -16.03
C PHE A 18 -5.67 -1.70 -16.02
N PHE A 19 -4.54 -1.26 -15.47
CA PHE A 19 -4.22 0.17 -15.40
C PHE A 19 -3.84 0.76 -16.75
N ASP A 20 -3.16 -0.01 -17.61
CA ASP A 20 -2.84 0.43 -18.98
C ASP A 20 -4.10 0.66 -19.82
N GLU A 21 -5.15 -0.14 -19.62
CA GLU A 21 -6.45 0.05 -20.28
C GLU A 21 -7.26 1.19 -19.65
N LEU A 22 -7.32 1.27 -18.33
CA LEU A 22 -8.19 2.21 -17.62
C LEU A 22 -7.69 3.65 -17.66
N LEU A 23 -6.41 3.88 -17.34
CA LEU A 23 -5.89 5.23 -17.07
C LEU A 23 -6.07 6.21 -18.24
N PRO A 24 -5.87 5.83 -19.52
CA PRO A 24 -6.14 6.73 -20.65
C PRO A 24 -7.58 7.22 -20.72
N LEU A 25 -8.54 6.41 -20.24
CA LEU A 25 -9.98 6.69 -20.31
C LEU A 25 -10.46 7.63 -19.21
N VAL A 26 -9.71 7.75 -18.11
CA VAL A 26 -10.10 8.50 -16.90
C VAL A 26 -9.11 9.59 -16.51
N SER A 27 -8.14 9.86 -17.39
CA SER A 27 -7.01 10.77 -17.14
C SER A 27 -7.40 12.23 -16.85
N ASP A 28 -8.57 12.66 -17.34
CA ASP A 28 -9.17 13.97 -17.15
C ASP A 28 -10.24 13.99 -16.04
N ILE A 29 -10.49 12.84 -15.40
CA ILE A 29 -11.55 12.64 -14.40
C ILE A 29 -10.95 12.38 -13.00
N LEU A 30 -9.94 11.50 -12.90
CA LEU A 30 -9.34 11.15 -11.60
C LEU A 30 -8.28 12.15 -11.18
N ASP A 31 -8.31 12.56 -9.91
CA ASP A 31 -7.23 13.32 -9.29
C ASP A 31 -6.15 12.40 -8.72
N VAL A 32 -6.57 11.24 -8.21
CA VAL A 32 -5.71 10.30 -7.48
C VAL A 32 -6.00 8.87 -7.88
N VAL A 33 -4.95 8.11 -8.17
CA VAL A 33 -4.98 6.66 -8.35
C VAL A 33 -4.56 5.96 -7.06
N THR A 34 -5.35 5.00 -6.62
CA THR A 34 -5.16 4.16 -5.43
C THR A 34 -5.19 2.69 -5.82
N TRP A 35 -4.37 1.93 -5.12
CA TRP A 35 -4.32 0.46 -5.15
C TRP A 35 -3.90 -0.03 -3.76
N HIS A 36 -4.16 -1.29 -3.48
CA HIS A 36 -3.90 -1.91 -2.18
C HIS A 36 -2.70 -2.86 -2.28
N ASN A 37 -2.07 -3.13 -1.14
CA ASN A 37 -1.00 -4.11 -1.08
C ASN A 37 -0.88 -4.75 0.30
N TYR A 38 -0.74 -6.07 0.34
CA TYR A 38 -0.47 -6.82 1.58
C TYR A 38 0.69 -7.79 1.33
N PRO A 39 1.93 -7.29 1.35
CA PRO A 39 3.08 -8.02 0.82
C PRO A 39 3.49 -9.22 1.69
N LEU A 40 3.15 -9.24 2.98
CA LEU A 40 3.54 -10.31 3.93
C LEU A 40 2.60 -11.53 3.87
N GLY A 41 1.56 -11.50 3.05
CA GLY A 41 0.60 -12.60 2.95
C GLY A 41 -0.45 -12.62 4.08
N PRO A 42 -1.03 -13.79 4.41
CA PRO A 42 -2.11 -13.89 5.39
C PRO A 42 -1.58 -13.74 6.81
N GLY A 43 -2.30 -13.01 7.66
CA GLY A 43 -2.01 -12.92 9.10
C GLY A 43 -2.33 -14.20 9.88
N TYR A 44 -2.95 -15.22 9.27
CA TYR A 44 -3.20 -16.51 9.91
C TYR A 44 -2.63 -17.65 9.06
N GLY A 45 -1.97 -18.61 9.70
CA GLY A 45 -1.39 -19.78 9.03
C GLY A 45 -0.11 -19.48 8.24
N ASN A 46 0.52 -18.34 8.49
CA ASN A 46 1.86 -18.02 8.01
C ASN A 46 2.80 -17.85 9.21
N ASP A 47 3.68 -18.82 9.40
CA ASP A 47 4.64 -18.85 10.51
C ASP A 47 5.94 -18.09 10.16
N ASP A 48 6.08 -17.61 8.92
CA ASP A 48 7.29 -16.99 8.39
C ASP A 48 7.24 -15.45 8.42
N LEU A 49 6.15 -14.82 8.90
CA LEU A 49 5.96 -13.35 8.87
C LEU A 49 7.15 -12.58 9.47
N ASP A 50 7.62 -12.97 10.65
CA ASP A 50 8.73 -12.31 11.31
C ASP A 50 10.02 -12.42 10.49
N THR A 51 10.24 -13.57 9.85
CA THR A 51 11.38 -13.80 8.95
C THR A 51 11.26 -12.93 7.70
N ASP A 52 10.07 -12.86 7.10
CA ASP A 52 9.78 -12.05 5.91
C ASP A 52 9.99 -10.55 6.20
N ILE A 53 9.49 -10.06 7.34
CA ILE A 53 9.69 -8.68 7.79
C ILE A 53 11.18 -8.36 7.93
N MET A 54 11.97 -9.27 8.49
CA MET A 54 13.40 -9.07 8.73
C MET A 54 14.29 -9.37 7.52
N THR A 55 13.73 -9.86 6.41
CA THR A 55 14.47 -10.17 5.19
C THR A 55 14.39 -9.02 4.21
N ALA A 56 15.44 -8.19 4.12
CA ALA A 56 15.46 -7.00 3.26
C ALA A 56 15.05 -7.28 1.79
N SER A 57 15.56 -8.37 1.20
CA SER A 57 15.24 -8.73 -0.19
C SER A 57 13.77 -9.14 -0.41
N TYR A 58 13.03 -9.46 0.65
CA TYR A 58 11.60 -9.72 0.56
C TYR A 58 10.84 -8.44 0.16
N HIS A 59 11.36 -7.27 0.54
CA HIS A 59 10.70 -5.99 0.36
C HIS A 59 10.93 -5.39 -1.03
N ASP A 60 12.03 -5.77 -1.68
CA ASP A 60 12.43 -5.28 -3.01
C ASP A 60 11.32 -5.43 -4.06
N SER A 61 10.58 -6.55 -4.03
CA SER A 61 9.57 -6.86 -5.05
C SER A 61 8.36 -5.91 -5.00
N PHE A 62 7.88 -5.57 -3.80
CA PHE A 62 6.73 -4.68 -3.66
C PHE A 62 7.15 -3.22 -3.85
N ILE A 63 8.38 -2.85 -3.48
CA ILE A 63 8.94 -1.51 -3.75
C ILE A 63 9.12 -1.31 -5.26
N ALA A 64 9.60 -2.32 -5.99
CA ALA A 64 9.68 -2.27 -7.45
C ALA A 64 8.30 -2.10 -8.10
N THR A 65 7.26 -2.72 -7.52
CA THR A 65 5.86 -2.53 -7.97
C THR A 65 5.41 -1.08 -7.78
N ALA A 66 5.79 -0.43 -6.68
CA ALA A 66 5.51 0.99 -6.45
C ALA A 66 6.14 1.88 -7.54
N ALA A 67 7.38 1.61 -7.93
CA ALA A 67 8.06 2.33 -9.03
C ALA A 67 7.30 2.21 -10.36
N THR A 68 6.85 0.99 -10.68
CA THR A 68 6.06 0.71 -11.89
C THR A 68 4.74 1.48 -11.86
N ALA A 69 4.02 1.44 -10.73
CA ALA A 69 2.74 2.13 -10.57
C ALA A 69 2.85 3.62 -10.85
N SER A 70 3.81 4.29 -10.20
CA SER A 70 4.05 5.71 -10.40
C SER A 70 4.46 6.03 -11.84
N LYS A 71 5.32 5.21 -12.45
CA LYS A 71 5.72 5.40 -13.86
C LYS A 71 4.53 5.31 -14.81
N THR A 72 3.64 4.35 -14.62
CA THR A 72 2.44 4.18 -15.46
C THR A 72 1.50 5.36 -15.30
N VAL A 73 1.16 5.77 -14.08
CA VAL A 73 0.26 6.90 -13.84
C VAL A 73 0.83 8.21 -14.39
N LYS A 74 2.11 8.50 -14.10
CA LYS A 74 2.79 9.71 -14.59
C LYS A 74 2.99 9.71 -16.11
N GLY A 75 3.07 8.53 -16.73
CA GLY A 75 3.09 8.39 -18.19
C GLY A 75 1.77 8.83 -18.85
N VAL A 76 0.65 8.79 -18.13
CA VAL A 76 -0.65 9.23 -18.62
C VAL A 76 -0.95 10.68 -18.21
N SER A 77 -0.70 11.05 -16.95
CA SER A 77 -0.94 12.39 -16.43
C SER A 77 0.06 12.77 -15.34
N GLU A 78 0.88 13.78 -15.59
CA GLU A 78 1.88 14.27 -14.64
C GLU A 78 1.24 14.83 -13.37
N SER A 79 0.04 15.41 -13.47
CA SER A 79 -0.69 15.97 -12.32
C SER A 79 -1.44 14.94 -11.49
N MET A 80 -1.69 13.75 -12.02
CA MET A 80 -2.40 12.69 -11.31
C MET A 80 -1.53 12.13 -10.19
N GLU A 81 -2.06 12.06 -8.97
CA GLU A 81 -1.36 11.53 -7.81
C GLU A 81 -1.48 10.00 -7.74
N VAL A 82 -0.52 9.37 -7.06
CA VAL A 82 -0.54 7.92 -6.78
C VAL A 82 -0.45 7.72 -5.29
N TRP A 83 -1.41 6.99 -4.73
CA TRP A 83 -1.51 6.70 -3.30
C TRP A 83 -1.47 5.19 -3.10
N MET A 84 -0.80 4.76 -2.02
CA MET A 84 -1.05 3.43 -1.48
C MET A 84 -2.34 3.53 -0.69
N GLY A 85 -3.44 3.04 -1.27
CA GLY A 85 -4.81 3.27 -0.81
C GLY A 85 -5.20 2.44 0.41
N GLU A 86 -4.58 1.27 0.58
CA GLU A 86 -4.75 0.42 1.76
C GLU A 86 -3.58 -0.57 1.87
N THR A 87 -2.92 -0.61 3.02
CA THR A 87 -1.92 -1.65 3.32
C THR A 87 -1.71 -1.83 4.81
N GLY A 88 -1.58 -3.08 5.25
CA GLY A 88 -1.34 -3.45 6.65
C GLY A 88 -0.28 -4.53 6.83
N GLY A 89 0.56 -4.75 5.82
CA GLY A 89 1.61 -5.78 5.81
C GLY A 89 1.02 -7.15 5.54
N ALA A 90 0.33 -7.70 6.54
CA ALA A 90 -0.36 -8.98 6.45
C ALA A 90 -1.89 -8.78 6.37
N TYR A 91 -2.54 -9.41 5.39
CA TYR A 91 -3.99 -9.34 5.23
C TYR A 91 -4.70 -10.23 6.27
N ASN A 92 -6.04 -10.28 6.26
CA ASN A 92 -6.85 -11.02 7.25
C ASN A 92 -6.64 -10.54 8.70
N SER A 93 -6.62 -9.22 8.90
CA SER A 93 -6.46 -8.56 10.21
C SER A 93 -5.04 -8.60 10.80
N GLY A 94 -4.02 -8.99 10.04
CA GLY A 94 -2.66 -9.13 10.55
C GLY A 94 -2.50 -10.31 11.53
N HIS A 95 -1.28 -10.48 12.05
CA HIS A 95 -0.93 -11.57 12.96
C HIS A 95 -0.70 -11.04 14.37
N ASN A 96 -1.32 -11.66 15.37
CA ASN A 96 -1.10 -11.29 16.76
C ASN A 96 0.35 -11.62 17.16
N GLU A 97 0.97 -10.77 17.98
CA GLU A 97 2.40 -10.83 18.38
C GLU A 97 3.40 -10.45 17.27
N THR A 98 2.93 -10.20 16.04
CA THR A 98 3.74 -9.65 14.95
C THR A 98 3.24 -8.28 14.52
N SER A 99 2.03 -8.19 13.95
CA SER A 99 1.47 -6.97 13.35
C SER A 99 1.11 -5.88 14.38
N ASN A 100 0.91 -6.27 15.65
CA ASN A 100 0.70 -5.38 16.79
C ASN A 100 1.96 -5.26 17.68
N ALA A 101 3.10 -5.75 17.22
CA ALA A 101 4.36 -5.72 17.94
C ALA A 101 5.38 -4.78 17.28
N PHE A 102 6.47 -4.52 17.99
CA PHE A 102 7.53 -3.62 17.50
C PHE A 102 8.15 -4.10 16.18
N ILE A 103 8.15 -5.40 15.90
CA ILE A 103 8.70 -5.95 14.65
C ILE A 103 7.97 -5.42 13.41
N ASP A 104 6.66 -5.15 13.48
CA ASP A 104 5.88 -4.56 12.37
C ASP A 104 6.44 -3.20 11.91
N ALA A 105 7.12 -2.47 12.80
CA ALA A 105 7.70 -1.17 12.48
C ALA A 105 8.77 -1.27 11.37
N PHE A 106 9.48 -2.39 11.25
CA PHE A 106 10.47 -2.59 10.20
C PHE A 106 9.80 -2.67 8.82
N TRP A 107 8.73 -3.46 8.68
CA TRP A 107 7.93 -3.49 7.46
C TRP A 107 7.28 -2.12 7.18
N TYR A 108 6.69 -1.51 8.21
CA TYR A 108 5.95 -0.28 8.01
C TYR A 108 6.85 0.88 7.55
N LEU A 109 8.02 1.05 8.18
CA LEU A 109 8.96 2.11 7.82
C LEU A 109 9.62 1.88 6.47
N GLU A 110 10.02 0.64 6.16
CA GLU A 110 10.61 0.30 4.85
C GLU A 110 9.60 0.52 3.73
N SER A 111 8.35 0.09 3.93
CA SER A 111 7.27 0.32 2.96
C SER A 111 6.98 1.81 2.81
N LEU A 112 6.79 2.55 3.90
CA LEU A 112 6.52 3.98 3.83
C LEU A 112 7.64 4.73 3.09
N ALA A 113 8.90 4.44 3.40
CA ALA A 113 10.05 5.05 2.75
C ALA A 113 10.16 4.65 1.28
N GLY A 114 10.00 3.36 0.96
CA GLY A 114 10.07 2.83 -0.40
C GLY A 114 8.99 3.42 -1.31
N PHE A 115 7.76 3.55 -0.81
CA PHE A 115 6.65 4.16 -1.56
C PHE A 115 6.86 5.67 -1.77
N ALA A 116 7.28 6.39 -0.72
CA ALA A 116 7.60 7.81 -0.85
C ALA A 116 8.74 8.06 -1.85
N ALA A 117 9.79 7.23 -1.81
CA ALA A 117 10.92 7.31 -2.74
C ALA A 117 10.51 7.04 -4.20
N ASN A 118 9.43 6.28 -4.41
CA ASN A 118 8.92 5.91 -5.73
C ASN A 118 7.72 6.76 -6.19
N GLY A 119 7.47 7.91 -5.57
CA GLY A 119 6.52 8.90 -6.09
C GLY A 119 5.08 8.78 -5.58
N HIS A 120 4.82 7.88 -4.63
CA HIS A 120 3.54 7.88 -3.93
C HIS A 120 3.43 9.09 -3.01
N THR A 121 2.32 9.83 -3.09
CA THR A 121 2.10 11.05 -2.30
C THR A 121 1.29 10.81 -1.02
N ALA A 122 0.71 9.62 -0.84
CA ALA A 122 0.11 9.19 0.41
C ALA A 122 0.24 7.68 0.64
N PHE A 123 0.18 7.30 1.92
CA PHE A 123 0.26 5.93 2.40
C PHE A 123 -0.85 5.68 3.44
N CYS A 124 -1.91 4.99 3.03
CA CYS A 124 -3.07 4.71 3.86
C CYS A 124 -2.86 3.39 4.61
N ARG A 125 -2.39 3.49 5.86
CA ARG A 125 -2.15 2.35 6.76
C ARG A 125 -3.48 1.75 7.23
N GLN A 126 -3.70 0.49 6.89
CA GLN A 126 -4.71 -0.36 7.49
C GLN A 126 -4.18 -0.91 8.83
N THR A 127 -4.76 -0.57 9.97
CA THR A 127 -5.82 0.43 10.18
C THR A 127 -5.53 1.28 11.41
N PHE A 128 -6.26 2.39 11.56
CA PHE A 128 -6.15 3.21 12.76
C PHE A 128 -6.70 2.46 14.00
N LEU A 129 -7.84 1.78 13.86
CA LEU A 129 -8.51 1.01 14.92
C LEU A 129 -9.15 -0.28 14.38
N GLY A 130 -8.80 -1.43 14.94
CA GLY A 130 -9.37 -2.75 14.66
C GLY A 130 -8.39 -3.76 14.01
N GLY A 131 -8.40 -4.99 14.48
CA GLY A 131 -7.50 -6.05 13.98
C GLY A 131 -6.11 -5.99 14.60
N ASN A 132 -5.27 -6.99 14.34
CA ASN A 132 -3.91 -7.07 14.89
C ASN A 132 -2.94 -6.09 14.22
N TYR A 133 -3.28 -5.49 13.08
CA TYR A 133 -2.45 -4.45 12.42
C TYR A 133 -2.82 -3.01 12.85
N GLU A 134 -3.65 -2.85 13.88
CA GLU A 134 -4.12 -1.54 14.34
C GLU A 134 -3.00 -0.67 14.90
N LEU A 135 -3.05 0.64 14.63
CA LEU A 135 -2.06 1.59 15.16
C LEU A 135 -2.32 1.98 16.62
N VAL A 136 -3.57 1.89 17.06
CA VAL A 136 -3.98 2.25 18.43
C VAL A 136 -4.77 1.11 19.02
N ASP A 137 -4.23 0.49 20.07
CA ASP A 137 -4.97 -0.48 20.88
C ASP A 137 -6.12 0.22 21.63
N LYS A 138 -7.30 -0.40 21.64
CA LYS A 138 -8.48 0.09 22.34
C LYS A 138 -8.45 -0.16 23.85
N SER A 139 -7.51 -0.99 24.33
CA SER A 139 -7.47 -1.47 25.71
C SER A 139 -6.43 -0.78 26.62
N THR A 140 -5.59 0.10 26.06
CA THR A 140 -4.64 0.97 26.80
C THR A 140 -5.21 2.35 27.09
#